data_AF-A0A4Q6BXL6-F1
#
_entry.id   AF-A0A4Q6BXL6-F1
#
_cell.length_a   1.000
_cell.length_b   1.000
_cell.length_c   1.000
_cell.angle_alpha   90.00
_cell.angle_beta   90.00
_cell.angle_gamma   90.00
#
_symmetry.space_group_name_H-M   'P 1'
#
loop_
_entity.id
_entity.type
_entity.pdbx_description
1 polymer ?
#
loop_
_entity_poly.entity_id
_entity_poly.type
_entity_poly.pdbx_seq_one_letter_code
_entity_poly.pdbx_strand_id
1 'polypeptide(L)'
;PEQGVATVNELVLPVDREVRFDLTSTNMMNTFYAPTLAGMIYTMPGMRSQLHAVLRRPVDDVGFSGNYSGSGFSYMRFQLKGVDDDGFARWLDQARAGGRSLELDAFRELVKPSERVPVMRYSGVDRDLFRRIVERCVEPGTICMSEHMRHHE
;
A
#
# COMPACT_ATOMS: atom_id res chain seq x y z
N PRO A 1 0.66 -0.42 9.49
CA PRO A 1 -0.10 0.74 10.04
C PRO A 1 0.53 1.29 11.32
N GLU A 2 1.13 0.40 12.11
CA GLU A 2 1.82 0.58 13.38
C GLU A 2 2.92 1.65 13.30
N GLN A 3 3.62 1.77 12.18
CA GLN A 3 4.69 2.75 12.01
C GLN A 3 4.20 4.16 11.65
N GLY A 4 2.94 4.31 11.25
CA GLY A 4 2.32 5.59 10.89
C GLY A 4 2.83 6.24 9.60
N VAL A 5 3.50 5.48 8.73
CA VAL A 5 4.06 5.98 7.47
C VAL A 5 3.33 5.35 6.28
N ALA A 6 3.36 6.03 5.13
CA ALA A 6 2.90 5.50 3.86
C ALA A 6 3.94 5.77 2.76
N THR A 7 3.95 4.92 1.74
CA THR A 7 4.89 5.01 0.63
C THR A 7 4.22 4.75 -0.71
N VAL A 8 4.85 5.24 -1.77
CA VAL A 8 4.47 4.96 -3.16
C VAL A 8 5.66 4.35 -3.85
N ASN A 9 5.44 3.21 -4.52
CA ASN A 9 6.43 2.46 -5.30
C ASN A 9 7.71 2.04 -4.53
N GLU A 10 7.67 1.99 -3.20
CA GLU A 10 8.74 1.44 -2.35
C GLU A 10 8.12 0.65 -1.19
N LEU A 11 8.60 -0.58 -0.99
CA LEU A 11 8.24 -1.48 0.11
C LEU A 11 9.53 -1.96 0.79
N VAL A 12 9.76 -1.51 2.03
CA VAL A 12 10.91 -1.93 2.84
C VAL A 12 10.40 -2.75 4.02
N LEU A 13 10.98 -3.94 4.20
CA LEU A 13 10.57 -4.90 5.22
C LEU A 13 11.81 -5.37 6.01
N PRO A 14 11.68 -5.57 7.33
CA PRO A 14 12.70 -6.26 8.10
C PRO A 14 12.76 -7.75 7.70
N VAL A 15 13.96 -8.30 7.61
CA VAL A 15 14.18 -9.74 7.40
C VAL A 15 13.83 -10.53 8.66
N ASP A 16 13.52 -11.82 8.48
CA ASP A 16 13.17 -12.78 9.53
C ASP A 16 11.99 -12.37 10.43
N ARG A 17 11.10 -11.53 9.89
CA ARG A 17 9.85 -11.12 10.54
C ARG A 17 8.65 -11.45 9.66
N GLU A 18 7.60 -11.97 10.29
CA GLU A 18 6.31 -12.16 9.63
C GLU A 18 5.64 -10.82 9.38
N VAL A 19 5.20 -10.62 8.14
CA VAL A 19 4.48 -9.44 7.70
C VAL A 19 3.13 -9.88 7.17
N ARG A 20 2.06 -9.29 7.71
CA ARG A 20 0.70 -9.39 7.17
C ARG A 20 0.43 -8.23 6.23
N PHE A 21 0.09 -8.54 4.99
CA PHE A 21 -0.40 -7.59 4.02
C PHE A 21 -1.92 -7.63 3.97
N ASP A 22 -2.54 -6.48 4.25
CA ASP A 22 -3.93 -6.22 3.92
C ASP A 22 -3.94 -5.41 2.61
N LEU A 23 -4.48 -6.00 1.55
CA LEU A 23 -4.38 -5.47 0.19
C LEU A 23 -5.77 -5.19 -0.39
N THR A 24 -5.87 -4.12 -1.17
CA THR A 24 -7.08 -3.78 -1.94
C THR A 24 -6.67 -3.03 -3.20
N SER A 25 -7.61 -2.83 -4.13
CA SER A 25 -7.42 -1.97 -5.29
C SER A 25 -8.42 -0.83 -5.28
N THR A 26 -8.04 0.33 -5.79
CA THR A 26 -8.91 1.51 -5.82
C THR A 26 -9.93 1.44 -6.96
N ASN A 27 -9.51 1.00 -8.15
CA ASN A 27 -10.33 1.12 -9.36
C ASN A 27 -10.51 -0.19 -10.14
N MET A 28 -9.42 -0.86 -10.54
CA MET A 28 -9.46 -2.06 -11.39
C MET A 28 -8.84 -3.25 -10.67
N MET A 29 -9.22 -4.47 -11.07
CA MET A 29 -8.53 -5.66 -10.58
C MET A 29 -7.05 -5.59 -10.94
N ASN A 30 -6.20 -5.84 -9.94
CA ASN A 30 -4.75 -5.76 -10.09
C ASN A 30 -4.08 -6.95 -9.37
N THR A 31 -2.81 -7.21 -9.64
CA THR A 31 -2.04 -8.22 -8.90
C THR A 31 -0.89 -7.57 -8.17
N PHE A 32 -0.71 -7.98 -6.92
CA PHE A 32 0.51 -7.75 -6.17
C PHE A 32 1.41 -8.96 -6.38
N TYR A 33 2.56 -8.76 -7.03
CA TYR A 33 3.54 -9.81 -7.23
C TYR A 33 4.93 -9.37 -6.78
N ALA A 34 5.50 -10.14 -5.86
CA ALA A 34 6.84 -9.98 -5.34
C ALA A 34 7.54 -11.36 -5.35
N PRO A 35 8.30 -11.69 -6.40
CA PRO A 35 8.85 -13.04 -6.61
C PRO A 35 9.67 -13.58 -5.42
N THR A 36 10.39 -12.68 -4.73
CA THR A 36 11.27 -13.02 -3.61
C THR A 36 10.57 -13.06 -2.24
N LEU A 37 9.28 -12.71 -2.16
CA LEU A 37 8.54 -12.55 -0.90
C LEU A 37 7.60 -13.71 -0.57
N ALA A 38 6.53 -13.90 -1.34
CA ALA A 38 5.48 -14.90 -1.03
C ALA A 38 4.60 -15.32 -2.21
N GLY A 39 4.94 -14.93 -3.45
CA GLY A 39 4.15 -15.23 -4.65
C GLY A 39 3.22 -14.09 -5.07
N MET A 40 2.17 -14.42 -5.84
CA MET A 40 1.24 -13.48 -6.45
C MET A 40 -0.13 -13.54 -5.78
N ILE A 41 -0.74 -12.39 -5.51
CA ILE A 41 -2.12 -12.29 -5.01
C ILE A 41 -2.91 -11.22 -5.77
N TYR A 42 -4.20 -11.50 -6.02
CA TYR A 42 -5.11 -10.55 -6.65
C TYR A 42 -5.65 -9.53 -5.64
N THR A 43 -5.85 -8.31 -6.13
CA THR A 43 -6.43 -7.18 -5.41
C THR A 43 -7.61 -6.65 -6.20
N MET A 44 -8.73 -6.44 -5.52
CA MET A 44 -9.99 -6.04 -6.15
C MET A 44 -10.60 -4.85 -5.39
N PRO A 45 -11.26 -3.91 -6.09
CA PRO A 45 -12.00 -2.85 -5.42
C PRO A 45 -13.16 -3.41 -4.60
N GLY A 46 -13.36 -2.85 -3.41
CA GLY A 46 -14.41 -3.31 -2.49
C GLY A 46 -14.04 -4.54 -1.66
N MET A 47 -12.85 -5.12 -1.86
CA MET A 47 -12.42 -6.34 -1.17
C MET A 47 -11.06 -6.15 -0.50
N ARG A 48 -10.90 -6.80 0.66
CA ARG A 48 -9.61 -6.94 1.36
C ARG A 48 -9.06 -8.34 1.13
N SER A 49 -7.97 -8.44 0.40
CA SER A 49 -7.16 -9.66 0.28
C SER A 49 -6.08 -9.68 1.36
N GLN A 50 -5.76 -10.86 1.89
CA GLN A 50 -4.73 -11.02 2.92
C GLN A 50 -3.61 -11.94 2.45
N LEU A 51 -2.38 -11.55 2.73
CA LEU A 51 -1.17 -12.32 2.44
C LEU A 51 -0.23 -12.27 3.65
N HIS A 52 0.31 -13.42 4.03
CA HIS A 52 1.34 -13.52 5.07
C HIS A 52 2.67 -13.89 4.40
N ALA A 53 3.74 -13.19 4.76
CA ALA A 53 5.05 -13.43 4.18
C ALA A 53 6.18 -13.23 5.20
N VAL A 54 7.31 -13.88 4.95
CA VAL A 54 8.56 -13.69 5.69
C VAL A 54 9.70 -13.59 4.69
N LEU A 55 10.43 -12.47 4.69
CA LEU A 55 11.70 -12.37 3.96
C LEU A 55 12.81 -13.00 4.79
N ARG A 56 13.34 -14.14 4.34
CA ARG A 56 14.40 -14.87 5.06
C ARG A 56 15.82 -14.37 4.81
N ARG A 57 15.99 -13.40 3.90
CA ARG A 57 17.30 -12.84 3.55
C ARG A 57 17.15 -11.42 3.04
N PRO A 58 18.20 -10.60 3.15
CA PRO A 58 18.22 -9.28 2.53
C PRO A 58 17.95 -9.38 1.04
N VAL A 59 17.18 -8.44 0.52
CA VAL A 59 16.81 -8.38 -0.89
C VAL A 59 16.79 -6.92 -1.35
N ASP A 60 17.18 -6.68 -2.60
CA ASP A 60 16.91 -5.46 -3.35
C ASP A 60 16.38 -5.93 -4.70
N ASP A 61 15.06 -5.95 -4.83
CA ASP A 61 14.34 -6.56 -5.93
C ASP A 61 13.19 -5.65 -6.35
N VAL A 62 12.48 -6.06 -7.39
CA VAL A 62 11.35 -5.32 -7.94
C VAL A 62 10.10 -6.19 -7.86
N GLY A 63 9.10 -5.69 -7.15
CA GLY A 63 7.75 -6.18 -7.28
C GLY A 63 7.01 -5.43 -8.39
N PHE A 64 5.98 -6.05 -8.94
CA PHE A 64 5.24 -5.50 -10.07
C PHE A 64 3.81 -6.03 -10.11
N SER A 65 2.99 -5.39 -10.93
CA SER A 65 1.72 -5.97 -11.31
C SER A 65 1.87 -6.94 -12.48
N GLY A 66 1.28 -8.12 -12.34
CA GLY A 66 1.17 -9.13 -13.41
C GLY A 66 -0.14 -9.09 -14.20
N ASN A 67 -1.09 -8.23 -13.85
CA ASN A 67 -2.42 -8.18 -14.47
C ASN A 67 -2.63 -6.88 -15.23
N TYR A 68 -2.88 -6.96 -16.54
CA TYR A 68 -3.11 -5.79 -17.37
C TYR A 68 -4.29 -4.94 -16.84
N SER A 69 -3.99 -3.68 -16.53
CA SER A 69 -4.94 -2.73 -15.94
C SER A 69 -5.07 -1.43 -16.76
N GLY A 70 -4.68 -1.44 -18.04
CA GLY A 70 -4.75 -0.29 -18.93
C GLY A 70 -3.41 0.41 -19.19
N SER A 71 -3.47 1.66 -19.65
CA SER A 71 -2.28 2.48 -19.91
C SER A 71 -1.43 2.62 -18.65
N GLY A 72 -0.11 2.59 -18.81
CA GLY A 72 0.83 2.70 -17.70
C GLY A 72 1.10 1.41 -16.92
N PHE A 73 0.35 0.32 -17.19
CA PHE A 73 0.54 -0.98 -16.54
C PHE A 73 1.99 -1.47 -16.56
N SER A 74 2.68 -1.31 -17.68
CA SER A 74 4.09 -1.75 -17.83
C SER A 74 5.06 -1.01 -16.90
N TYR A 75 4.65 0.12 -16.32
CA TYR A 75 5.42 0.90 -15.34
C TYR A 75 4.97 0.67 -13.90
N MET A 76 3.95 -0.16 -13.65
CA MET A 76 3.49 -0.50 -12.29
C MET A 76 4.47 -1.46 -11.61
N ARG A 77 5.59 -0.89 -11.17
CA ARG A 77 6.69 -1.54 -10.47
C ARG A 77 6.94 -0.81 -9.15
N PHE A 78 7.34 -1.55 -8.13
CA PHE A 78 7.77 -0.99 -6.86
C PHE A 78 9.09 -1.63 -6.43
N GLN A 79 9.92 -0.85 -5.74
CA GLN A 79 11.15 -1.37 -5.15
C GLN A 79 10.83 -2.17 -3.89
N LEU A 80 11.32 -3.40 -3.80
CA LEU A 80 11.23 -4.25 -2.63
C LEU A 80 12.60 -4.35 -1.97
N LYS A 81 12.70 -3.94 -0.71
CA LYS A 81 13.91 -4.10 0.10
C LYS A 81 13.66 -4.94 1.33
N GLY A 82 14.48 -5.97 1.50
CA GLY A 82 14.63 -6.72 2.76
C GLY A 82 15.87 -6.21 3.47
N VAL A 83 15.71 -5.66 4.66
CA VAL A 83 16.80 -5.07 5.47
C VAL A 83 16.83 -5.66 6.86
N ASP A 84 17.93 -5.51 7.58
CA ASP A 84 17.97 -5.82 9.01
C ASP A 84 17.14 -4.80 9.83
N ASP A 85 16.96 -5.09 11.12
CA ASP A 85 16.16 -4.23 12.01
C ASP A 85 16.71 -2.81 12.12
N ASP A 86 18.04 -2.65 12.17
CA ASP A 86 18.69 -1.34 12.19
C ASP A 86 18.48 -0.59 10.88
N GLY A 87 18.56 -1.28 9.74
CA GLY A 87 18.28 -0.73 8.42
C GLY A 87 16.83 -0.29 8.29
N PHE A 88 15.91 -1.08 8.83
CA PHE A 88 14.49 -0.73 8.86
C PHE A 88 14.23 0.50 9.74
N ALA A 89 14.84 0.58 10.93
CA ALA A 89 14.74 1.73 11.81
C ALA A 89 15.26 3.01 11.14
N ARG A 90 16.46 2.95 10.53
CA ARG A 90 17.03 4.08 9.77
C ARG A 90 16.11 4.52 8.62
N TRP A 91 15.53 3.57 7.90
CA TRP A 91 14.60 3.87 6.81
C TRP A 91 13.32 4.55 7.33
N LEU A 92 12.78 4.10 8.48
CA LEU A 92 11.63 4.73 9.11
C LEU A 92 11.90 6.17 9.51
N ASP A 93 13.07 6.47 10.06
CA ASP A 93 13.45 7.84 10.42
C ASP A 93 13.50 8.74 9.18
N GLN A 94 14.02 8.24 8.06
CA GLN A 94 14.00 8.96 6.78
C GLN A 94 12.59 9.16 6.24
N ALA A 95 11.71 8.16 6.34
CA ALA A 95 10.31 8.29 5.92
C ALA A 95 9.57 9.35 6.76
N ARG A 96 9.85 9.40 8.06
CA ARG A 96 9.26 10.37 8.99
C ARG A 96 9.78 11.80 8.78
N ALA A 97 10.99 11.96 8.27
CA ALA A 97 11.56 13.28 7.97
C ALA A 97 10.87 14.01 6.80
N GLY A 98 10.09 13.31 5.97
CA GLY A 98 9.46 13.87 4.76
C GLY A 98 8.33 14.89 5.00
N GLY A 99 7.83 15.01 6.24
CA GLY A 99 6.90 16.06 6.69
C GLY A 99 5.48 16.07 6.10
N ARG A 100 5.21 15.31 5.03
CA ARG A 100 3.89 15.22 4.38
C ARG A 100 3.09 14.04 4.93
N SER A 101 1.83 14.27 5.31
CA SER A 101 0.88 13.21 5.68
C SER A 101 0.00 12.80 4.49
N LEU A 102 -0.32 11.52 4.40
CA LEU A 102 -1.30 10.98 3.45
C LEU A 102 -2.70 11.03 4.08
N GLU A 103 -3.30 12.21 4.03
CA GLU A 103 -4.70 12.45 4.39
C GLU A 103 -5.64 12.19 3.20
N LEU A 104 -6.95 12.22 3.42
CA LEU A 104 -7.96 11.90 2.39
C LEU A 104 -7.82 12.75 1.12
N ASP A 105 -7.60 14.06 1.24
CA ASP A 105 -7.44 14.93 0.07
C ASP A 105 -6.13 14.63 -0.70
N ALA A 106 -5.04 14.37 0.03
CA ALA A 106 -3.77 13.98 -0.57
C ALA A 106 -3.90 12.62 -1.30
N PHE A 107 -4.67 11.69 -0.72
CA PHE A 107 -5.00 10.42 -1.37
C PHE A 107 -5.82 10.62 -2.64
N ARG A 108 -6.83 11.49 -2.64
CA ARG A 108 -7.67 11.78 -3.82
C ARG A 108 -6.85 12.39 -4.96
N GLU A 109 -5.89 13.24 -4.65
CA GLU A 109 -4.93 13.73 -5.65
C GLU A 109 -4.00 12.61 -6.14
N LEU A 110 -3.52 11.75 -5.24
CA LEU A 110 -2.61 10.66 -5.56
C LEU A 110 -3.22 9.60 -6.50
N VAL A 111 -4.52 9.31 -6.37
CA VAL A 111 -5.20 8.28 -7.18
C VAL A 111 -5.62 8.75 -8.57
N LYS A 112 -5.42 10.03 -8.90
CA LYS A 112 -5.66 10.50 -10.26
C LYS A 112 -4.75 9.75 -11.25
N PRO A 113 -5.20 9.50 -12.49
CA PRO A 113 -4.40 8.77 -13.48
C PRO A 113 -3.01 9.39 -13.65
N SER A 114 -1.98 8.57 -13.50
CA SER A 114 -0.57 8.95 -13.62
C SER A 114 0.27 7.75 -14.03
N GLU A 115 1.48 7.99 -14.53
CA GLU A 115 2.41 6.94 -14.94
C GLU A 115 3.83 7.26 -14.44
N ARG A 116 4.64 6.22 -14.18
CA ARG A 116 6.05 6.34 -13.77
C ARG A 116 6.27 7.24 -12.54
N VAL A 117 5.33 7.19 -11.61
CA VAL A 117 5.42 7.95 -10.36
C VAL A 117 6.69 7.50 -9.59
N PRO A 118 7.58 8.43 -9.20
CA PRO A 118 8.78 8.07 -8.44
C PRO A 118 8.42 7.61 -7.03
N VAL A 119 9.43 7.12 -6.30
CA VAL A 119 9.25 6.80 -4.88
C VAL A 119 8.82 8.07 -4.13
N MET A 120 7.74 7.96 -3.37
CA MET A 120 7.28 9.00 -2.46
C MET A 120 7.09 8.40 -1.07
N ARG A 121 7.34 9.21 -0.04
CA ARG A 121 7.21 8.83 1.36
C ARG A 121 6.36 9.87 2.07
N TYR A 122 5.47 9.39 2.93
CA TYR A 122 4.61 10.18 3.79
C TYR A 122 4.95 9.86 5.23
N SER A 123 5.21 10.90 6.02
CA SER A 123 5.56 10.80 7.44
C SER A 123 4.37 10.49 8.34
N GLY A 124 3.15 10.64 7.80
CA GLY A 124 1.87 10.38 8.44
C GLY A 124 0.89 9.72 7.47
N VAL A 125 -0.11 9.03 8.01
CA VAL A 125 -1.23 8.48 7.25
C VAL A 125 -2.48 8.46 8.12
N ASP A 126 -3.63 8.83 7.56
CA ASP A 126 -4.92 8.68 8.24
C ASP A 126 -5.18 7.18 8.54
N ARG A 127 -5.44 6.86 9.82
CA ARG A 127 -5.66 5.50 10.31
C ARG A 127 -6.88 4.83 9.68
N ASP A 128 -7.88 5.62 9.29
CA ASP A 128 -9.11 5.13 8.68
C ASP A 128 -9.02 5.05 7.15
N LEU A 129 -7.93 5.52 6.53
CA LEU A 129 -7.82 5.62 5.08
C LEU A 129 -8.02 4.27 4.39
N PHE A 130 -7.37 3.20 4.88
CA PHE A 130 -7.52 1.87 4.29
C PHE A 130 -8.96 1.36 4.35
N ARG A 131 -9.64 1.53 5.49
CA ARG A 131 -11.06 1.19 5.65
C ARG A 131 -11.91 1.95 4.63
N ARG A 132 -11.71 3.27 4.51
CA ARG A 132 -12.45 4.13 3.58
C ARG A 132 -12.26 3.70 2.13
N ILE A 133 -11.05 3.28 1.75
CA ILE A 133 -10.75 2.76 0.41
C ILE A 133 -11.50 1.45 0.15
N VAL A 134 -11.41 0.49 1.06
CA VAL A 134 -12.09 -0.81 0.94
C VAL A 134 -13.61 -0.63 0.87
N GLU A 135 -14.17 0.23 1.72
CA GLU A 135 -15.61 0.50 1.77
C GLU A 135 -16.10 1.49 0.70
N ARG A 136 -15.18 1.99 -0.15
CA ARG A 136 -15.48 2.90 -1.26
C ARG A 136 -16.15 4.23 -0.84
N CYS A 137 -15.76 4.76 0.32
CA CYS A 137 -16.27 6.00 0.91
C CYS A 137 -15.18 7.08 1.06
N VAL A 138 -14.33 7.21 0.04
CA VAL A 138 -13.25 8.22 0.00
C VAL A 138 -13.70 9.59 -0.52
N GLU A 139 -14.88 9.66 -1.14
CA GLU A 139 -15.44 10.92 -1.62
C GLU A 139 -16.18 11.66 -0.49
N PRO A 140 -16.03 13.00 -0.37
CA PRO A 140 -16.72 13.79 0.65
C PRO A 140 -18.23 13.55 0.65
N GLY A 141 -18.80 13.34 1.84
CA GLY A 141 -20.24 13.08 2.01
C GLY A 141 -20.67 11.65 1.71
N THR A 142 -19.76 10.76 1.30
CA THR A 142 -20.08 9.34 1.13
C THR A 142 -20.00 8.62 2.47
N ILE A 143 -21.08 7.94 2.85
CA ILE A 143 -21.15 7.14 4.08
C ILE A 143 -20.47 5.79 3.83
N CYS A 144 -19.64 5.35 4.77
CA CYS A 144 -19.00 4.04 4.69
C CYS A 144 -20.02 2.92 4.98
N MET A 145 -19.88 1.77 4.31
CA MET A 145 -20.83 0.65 4.45
C MET A 145 -20.99 0.18 5.91
N SER A 146 -19.90 0.19 6.68
CA SER A 146 -19.90 -0.14 8.10
C SER A 146 -20.69 0.86 8.96
N GLU A 147 -20.77 2.12 8.56
CA GLU A 147 -21.52 3.17 9.25
C GLU A 147 -23.01 3.07 8.93
N HIS A 148 -23.37 2.73 7.68
CA HIS A 148 -24.76 2.48 7.29
C HIS A 148 -25.40 1.34 8.10
N MET A 149 -24.67 0.25 8.33
CA MET A 149 -25.15 -0.92 9.08
C MET A 149 -25.44 -0.61 10.55
N ARG A 150 -24.68 0.31 11.18
CA ARG A 150 -24.86 0.72 12.58
C ARG A 150 -26.10 1.61 12.82
N HIS A 151 -26.66 2.20 11.77
CA HIS A 151 -27.86 3.04 11.87
C HIS A 151 -29.17 2.24 11.74
N HIS A 152 -29.09 0.93 11.48
CA HIS A 152 -30.25 0.03 11.32
C HIS A 152 -30.41 -0.99 12.46
N GLU A 153 -29.67 -0.84 13.55
CA GLU A 153 -29.85 -1.57 14.82
C GLU A 153 -30.49 -0.65 15.87
#